data_AF-A0A853H044-F1
#
_entry.id   AF-A0A853H044-F1
#
_cell.length_a   1.000
_cell.length_b   1.000
_cell.length_c   1.000
_cell.angle_alpha   90.00
_cell.angle_beta   90.00
_cell.angle_gamma   90.00
#
_symmetry.space_group_name_H-M   'P 1'
#
loop_
_entity.id
_entity.type
_entity.pdbx_description
1 polymer ?
#
loop_
_entity_poly.entity_id
_entity_poly.type
_entity_poly.pdbx_seq_one_letter_code
_entity_poly.pdbx_strand_id
1 'polypeptide(L)'
;MAAKQDEYVLEDFLQHLQKTIPGFKREANSHQWELAKMVWEGGHKRRQHDKFEGAMSFHYKELEQAFGRTGFNVINARLGFFTVTENWSMDKGWTKGYWFSEAIAQAREKYFNRTWRNVTRMTWADGRAMKKLPKAVAGKDMRGITTTAWRNAKEMNNVRINLPQLRRLQAWLRHVRDEWRCGRAPADLFLEYPNLAVIERLAETTSKIIRLAKTDVAGHGYVAHRYLESESGRLYAKDINLQTTPTIIKQAALAGLWEYDFSNCHYAILMQMAAKFGNECQAIGNYLVNKKATRQAIADQAGITVPQAKTCLLAIIYGARAATRFDNAIPDEIGRQAAARLYRSPIFISIHQDIKKARRAILNGRPCTANGRLSNAMGKSIETKKPSSKTGANPRQQLAHLIQGVEAKALKTAIDMHPDDIVLLQHDGFAATTRLDGIAIMEAVYQATGYRLELEEARIQVDPEEQFLKYRIQSENDRKANTGAGSRLSLVS
;
A
#
# COMPACT_ATOMS: atom_id res chain seq x y z
N MET A 1 -16.28 9.07 -16.61
CA MET A 1 -16.15 10.54 -16.60
C MET A 1 -15.86 11.17 -15.22
N ALA A 2 -15.65 10.41 -14.13
CA ALA A 2 -15.43 10.99 -12.79
C ALA A 2 -13.95 11.08 -12.33
N ALA A 3 -12.97 10.65 -13.15
CA ALA A 3 -11.62 10.40 -12.67
C ALA A 3 -10.68 11.63 -12.60
N LYS A 4 -10.86 12.65 -13.46
CA LYS A 4 -9.90 13.77 -13.57
C LYS A 4 -10.16 14.94 -12.60
N GLN A 5 -11.30 14.98 -11.90
CA GLN A 5 -11.66 16.11 -11.03
C GLN A 5 -10.84 16.18 -9.73
N ASP A 6 -10.20 15.07 -9.34
CA ASP A 6 -9.50 14.94 -8.05
C ASP A 6 -8.01 14.55 -8.26
N GLU A 7 -7.38 15.06 -9.32
CA GLU A 7 -5.97 14.81 -9.61
C GLU A 7 -5.23 16.13 -9.83
N TYR A 8 -4.00 16.22 -9.35
CA TYR A 8 -3.21 17.44 -9.46
C TYR A 8 -1.74 17.13 -9.76
N VAL A 9 -1.06 18.12 -10.33
CA VAL A 9 0.40 18.15 -10.50
C VAL A 9 0.91 19.43 -9.85
N LEU A 10 2.16 19.43 -9.42
CA LEU A 10 2.82 20.63 -8.89
C LEU A 10 3.26 21.53 -10.05
N GLU A 11 2.89 22.80 -9.99
CA GLU A 11 3.16 23.73 -11.08
C GLU A 11 4.66 23.90 -11.34
N ASP A 12 5.46 24.02 -10.28
CA ASP A 12 6.91 24.18 -10.43
C ASP A 12 7.59 22.93 -11.01
N PHE A 13 7.03 21.75 -10.79
CA PHE A 13 7.45 20.51 -11.45
C PHE A 13 7.15 20.55 -12.94
N LEU A 14 5.95 20.98 -13.32
CA LEU A 14 5.58 21.18 -14.72
C LEU A 14 6.50 22.21 -15.39
N GLN A 15 6.75 23.35 -14.75
CA GLN A 15 7.66 24.39 -15.24
C GLN A 15 9.11 23.91 -15.34
N HIS A 16 9.54 23.03 -14.42
CA HIS A 16 10.86 22.41 -14.49
C HIS A 16 10.99 21.56 -15.75
N LEU A 17 10.02 20.66 -15.99
CA LEU A 17 10.02 19.84 -17.21
C LEU A 17 9.95 20.69 -18.48
N GLN A 18 9.16 21.77 -18.50
CA GLN A 18 9.09 22.72 -19.63
C GLN A 18 10.43 23.38 -19.94
N LYS A 19 11.30 23.56 -18.93
CA LYS A 19 12.62 24.17 -19.09
C LYS A 19 13.68 23.14 -19.49
N THR A 20 13.58 21.92 -18.99
CA THR A 20 14.63 20.90 -19.17
C THR A 20 14.42 20.02 -20.39
N ILE A 21 13.18 19.82 -20.85
CA ILE A 21 12.88 18.88 -21.93
C ILE A 21 12.55 19.64 -23.22
N PRO A 22 13.41 19.54 -24.26
CA PRO A 22 13.18 20.19 -25.54
C PRO A 22 11.82 19.81 -26.15
N GLY A 23 11.12 20.80 -26.69
CA GLY A 23 9.82 20.60 -27.33
C GLY A 23 8.63 20.41 -26.38
N PHE A 24 8.83 20.04 -25.11
CA PHE A 24 7.74 19.74 -24.18
C PHE A 24 6.76 20.91 -23.96
N LYS A 25 7.29 22.14 -23.86
CA LYS A 25 6.47 23.36 -23.72
C LYS A 25 5.53 23.62 -24.92
N ARG A 26 5.80 23.04 -26.09
CA ARG A 26 4.98 23.20 -27.32
C ARG A 26 3.79 22.25 -27.37
N GLU A 27 3.74 21.25 -26.50
CA GLU A 27 2.60 20.33 -26.43
C GLU A 27 1.33 21.00 -25.91
N ALA A 28 0.18 20.40 -26.15
CA ALA A 28 -1.06 20.83 -25.52
C ALA A 28 -0.95 20.76 -23.98
N ASN A 29 -1.54 21.73 -23.27
CA ASN A 29 -1.47 21.81 -21.80
C ASN A 29 -1.95 20.52 -21.12
N SER A 30 -2.98 19.87 -21.65
CA SER A 30 -3.47 18.58 -21.16
C SER A 30 -2.40 17.48 -21.27
N HIS A 31 -1.71 17.39 -22.40
CA HIS A 31 -0.62 16.42 -22.59
C HIS A 31 0.58 16.72 -21.70
N GLN A 32 0.93 17.99 -21.53
CA GLN A 32 2.00 18.39 -20.61
C GLN A 32 1.67 17.96 -19.18
N TRP A 33 0.44 18.20 -18.75
CA TRP A 33 -0.01 17.82 -17.41
C TRP A 33 0.01 16.30 -17.22
N GLU A 34 -0.50 15.52 -18.18
CA GLU A 34 -0.55 14.05 -18.08
C GLU A 34 0.87 13.44 -18.08
N LEU A 35 1.76 13.92 -18.96
CA LEU A 35 3.16 13.49 -18.94
C LEU A 35 3.85 13.86 -17.62
N ALA A 36 3.63 15.07 -17.10
CA ALA A 36 4.17 15.47 -15.81
C ALA A 36 3.64 14.59 -14.68
N LYS A 37 2.34 14.22 -14.69
CA LYS A 37 1.77 13.25 -13.75
C LYS A 37 2.45 11.89 -13.85
N MET A 38 2.59 11.34 -15.07
CA MET A 38 3.25 10.05 -15.28
C MET A 38 4.69 10.05 -14.77
N VAL A 39 5.42 11.15 -14.99
CA VAL A 39 6.76 11.33 -14.41
C VAL A 39 6.63 11.41 -12.87
N TRP A 40 5.79 12.27 -12.31
CA TRP A 40 5.61 12.37 -10.87
C TRP A 40 5.31 11.02 -10.18
N GLU A 41 4.46 10.18 -10.77
CA GLU A 41 4.04 8.90 -10.22
C GLU A 41 4.96 7.72 -10.54
N GLY A 42 5.74 7.76 -11.61
CA GLY A 42 6.39 6.56 -12.15
C GLY A 42 7.35 5.83 -11.20
N GLY A 43 8.05 6.55 -10.31
CA GLY A 43 8.88 5.93 -9.26
C GLY A 43 8.12 5.23 -8.13
N HIS A 44 6.78 5.24 -8.17
CA HIS A 44 5.95 4.67 -7.11
C HIS A 44 5.88 3.13 -7.19
N LYS A 45 5.84 2.45 -6.04
CA LYS A 45 5.81 0.97 -5.97
C LYS A 45 4.67 0.36 -6.80
N ARG A 46 3.48 0.97 -6.77
CA ARG A 46 2.30 0.51 -7.53
C ARG A 46 2.43 0.64 -9.05
N ARG A 47 3.40 1.42 -9.53
CA ARG A 47 3.66 1.59 -10.96
C ARG A 47 4.75 0.63 -11.46
N GLN A 48 5.45 -0.08 -10.58
CA GLN A 48 6.52 -1.01 -10.97
C GLN A 48 5.94 -2.18 -11.78
N HIS A 49 6.64 -2.55 -12.84
CA HIS A 49 6.26 -3.65 -13.72
C HIS A 49 6.74 -4.97 -13.15
N ASP A 50 5.87 -5.97 -13.07
CA ASP A 50 6.21 -7.26 -12.42
C ASP A 50 7.26 -8.07 -13.20
N LYS A 51 7.36 -7.85 -14.52
CA LYS A 51 8.22 -8.65 -15.41
C LYS A 51 9.54 -8.00 -15.82
N PHE A 52 9.57 -6.67 -15.91
CA PHE A 52 10.67 -5.93 -16.51
C PHE A 52 11.28 -5.05 -15.43
N GLU A 53 12.52 -5.36 -15.04
CA GLU A 53 13.20 -4.68 -13.95
C GLU A 53 13.37 -3.18 -14.24
N GLY A 54 13.06 -2.35 -13.25
CA GLY A 54 13.09 -0.88 -13.38
C GLY A 54 12.02 -0.28 -14.29
N ALA A 55 11.17 -1.10 -14.92
CA ALA A 55 10.12 -0.61 -15.78
C ALA A 55 8.86 -0.24 -14.99
N MET A 56 8.07 0.66 -15.57
CA MET A 56 6.77 1.06 -15.09
C MET A 56 5.66 0.42 -15.93
N SER A 57 4.45 0.39 -15.36
CA SER A 57 3.23 -0.04 -16.05
C SER A 57 2.20 1.10 -16.09
N PHE A 58 1.74 1.40 -17.30
CA PHE A 58 0.64 2.32 -17.57
C PHE A 58 -0.44 1.57 -18.35
N HIS A 59 -1.68 1.64 -17.87
CA HIS A 59 -2.77 0.89 -18.46
C HIS A 59 -3.19 1.54 -19.80
N TYR A 60 -3.50 0.74 -20.83
CA TYR A 60 -3.80 1.30 -22.15
C TYR A 60 -4.99 2.29 -22.13
N LYS A 61 -6.03 2.03 -21.31
CA LYS A 61 -7.16 2.95 -21.12
C LYS A 61 -6.75 4.29 -20.50
N GLU A 62 -5.75 4.29 -19.61
CA GLU A 62 -5.20 5.51 -19.01
C GLU A 62 -4.53 6.36 -20.11
N LEU A 63 -3.70 5.72 -20.94
CA LEU A 63 -3.02 6.37 -22.05
C LEU A 63 -4.00 6.88 -23.12
N GLU A 64 -5.00 6.08 -23.48
CA GLU A 64 -6.03 6.46 -24.45
C GLU A 64 -6.91 7.61 -23.94
N GLN A 65 -7.24 7.62 -22.64
CA GLN A 65 -7.99 8.72 -22.03
C GLN A 65 -7.16 10.01 -21.92
N ALA A 66 -5.84 9.90 -21.77
CA ALA A 66 -4.92 11.03 -21.63
C ALA A 66 -4.52 11.63 -22.99
N PHE A 67 -4.25 10.80 -23.98
CA PHE A 67 -3.61 11.20 -25.24
C PHE A 67 -4.38 10.77 -26.50
N GLY A 68 -5.49 10.04 -26.36
CA GLY A 68 -6.17 9.38 -27.47
C GLY A 68 -5.48 8.08 -27.90
N ARG A 69 -6.12 7.34 -28.81
CA ARG A 69 -5.75 5.96 -29.18
C ARG A 69 -4.30 5.81 -29.68
N THR A 70 -3.78 6.80 -30.41
CA THR A 70 -2.40 6.79 -30.95
C THR A 70 -1.54 7.95 -30.44
N GLY A 71 -2.13 8.93 -29.74
CA GLY A 71 -1.44 10.18 -29.44
C GLY A 71 -0.25 10.01 -28.50
N PHE A 72 -0.30 9.07 -27.55
CA PHE A 72 0.84 8.78 -26.68
C PHE A 72 2.08 8.39 -27.49
N ASN A 73 1.94 7.50 -28.47
CA ASN A 73 3.06 7.05 -29.29
C ASN A 73 3.66 8.20 -30.10
N VAL A 74 2.80 9.05 -30.70
CA VAL A 74 3.24 10.21 -31.49
C VAL A 74 3.99 11.22 -30.63
N ILE A 75 3.46 11.53 -29.45
CA ILE A 75 4.08 12.48 -28.53
C ILE A 75 5.38 11.91 -27.97
N ASN A 76 5.39 10.63 -27.58
CA ASN A 76 6.58 10.00 -27.03
C ASN A 76 7.69 9.83 -28.07
N ALA A 77 7.36 9.57 -29.34
CA ALA A 77 8.34 9.55 -30.43
C ALA A 77 8.98 10.92 -30.66
N ARG A 78 8.21 12.00 -30.50
CA ARG A 78 8.70 13.38 -30.65
C ARG A 78 9.56 13.85 -29.46
N LEU A 79 9.14 13.53 -28.24
CA LEU A 79 9.75 14.08 -27.02
C LEU A 79 10.73 13.12 -26.33
N GLY A 80 10.66 11.82 -26.64
CA GLY A 80 11.49 10.80 -26.02
C GLY A 80 11.33 10.72 -24.50
N PHE A 81 10.10 10.75 -23.97
CA PHE A 81 9.89 10.70 -22.53
C PHE A 81 10.19 9.31 -21.95
N PHE A 82 9.78 8.27 -22.68
CA PHE A 82 9.86 6.89 -22.26
C PHE A 82 10.50 6.01 -23.32
N THR A 83 11.39 5.12 -22.87
CA THR A 83 11.73 3.93 -23.63
C THR A 83 10.66 2.88 -23.36
N VAL A 84 10.07 2.32 -24.42
CA VAL A 84 8.98 1.35 -24.32
C VAL A 84 9.50 -0.01 -24.77
N THR A 85 9.14 -1.08 -24.06
CA THR A 85 9.52 -2.43 -24.48
C THR A 85 8.98 -2.75 -25.88
N GLU A 86 9.82 -3.34 -26.72
CA GLU A 86 9.45 -3.86 -28.04
C GLU A 86 8.70 -5.19 -27.91
N ASN A 87 9.13 -6.04 -26.97
CA ASN A 87 8.67 -7.41 -26.80
C ASN A 87 7.64 -7.53 -25.66
N TRP A 88 6.39 -7.18 -25.97
CA TRP A 88 5.23 -7.48 -25.12
C TRP A 88 4.33 -8.50 -25.83
N SER A 89 3.59 -9.31 -25.08
CA SER A 89 2.77 -10.39 -25.65
C SER A 89 1.49 -10.53 -24.84
N MET A 90 0.35 -10.26 -25.49
CA MET A 90 -0.96 -10.52 -24.89
C MET A 90 -1.13 -12.00 -24.56
N ASP A 91 -0.65 -12.88 -25.44
CA ASP A 91 -0.78 -14.33 -25.29
C ASP A 91 0.02 -14.88 -24.10
N LYS A 92 1.18 -14.27 -23.80
CA LYS A 92 1.98 -14.58 -22.61
C LYS A 92 1.58 -13.75 -21.37
N GLY A 93 0.57 -12.89 -21.50
CA GLY A 93 0.09 -12.02 -20.42
C GLY A 93 1.04 -10.89 -20.02
N TRP A 94 1.98 -10.51 -20.90
CA TRP A 94 2.96 -9.45 -20.62
C TRP A 94 2.47 -8.11 -21.15
N THR A 95 2.35 -7.14 -20.26
CA THR A 95 2.04 -5.74 -20.62
C THR A 95 3.30 -5.00 -21.10
N LYS A 96 3.11 -3.83 -21.70
CA LYS A 96 4.21 -2.94 -22.06
C LYS A 96 4.89 -2.39 -20.79
N GLY A 97 6.21 -2.52 -20.74
CA GLY A 97 7.06 -1.82 -19.77
C GLY A 97 7.53 -0.47 -20.32
N TYR A 98 7.62 0.52 -19.42
CA TYR A 98 8.05 1.88 -19.72
C TYR A 98 9.22 2.28 -18.81
N TRP A 99 10.34 2.71 -19.37
CA TRP A 99 11.45 3.31 -18.61
C TRP A 99 11.53 4.79 -18.92
N PHE A 100 11.97 5.60 -17.96
CA PHE A 100 12.33 6.98 -18.30
C PHE A 100 13.51 6.96 -19.26
N SER A 101 13.46 7.82 -20.29
CA SER A 101 14.68 8.12 -21.04
C SER A 101 15.71 8.77 -20.12
N GLU A 102 16.98 8.72 -20.53
CA GLU A 102 18.07 9.30 -19.75
C GLU A 102 17.84 10.79 -19.44
N ALA A 103 17.40 11.56 -20.44
CA ALA A 103 17.07 12.98 -20.27
C ALA A 103 15.99 13.21 -19.21
N ILE A 104 14.94 12.38 -19.17
CA ILE A 104 13.89 12.47 -18.15
C ILE A 104 14.41 12.01 -16.80
N ALA A 105 15.17 10.92 -16.73
CA ALA A 105 15.78 10.44 -15.49
C ALA A 105 16.65 11.53 -14.84
N GLN A 106 17.53 12.18 -15.62
CA GLN A 106 18.36 13.30 -15.17
C GLN A 106 17.52 14.52 -14.75
N ALA A 107 16.49 14.88 -15.52
CA ALA A 107 15.61 16.00 -15.18
C ALA A 107 14.88 15.76 -13.85
N ARG A 108 14.36 14.54 -13.62
CA ARG A 108 13.74 14.14 -12.36
C ARG A 108 14.72 14.21 -11.21
N GLU A 109 15.90 13.63 -11.37
CA GLU A 109 16.91 13.57 -10.33
C GLU A 109 17.31 14.98 -9.91
N LYS A 110 17.58 15.87 -10.87
CA LYS A 110 17.86 17.28 -10.63
C LYS A 110 16.74 17.97 -9.86
N TYR A 111 15.48 17.66 -10.17
CA TYR A 111 14.33 18.18 -9.45
C TYR A 111 14.30 17.67 -8.00
N PHE A 112 14.28 16.35 -7.78
CA PHE A 112 14.13 15.76 -6.45
C PHE A 112 15.35 15.98 -5.54
N ASN A 113 16.54 16.22 -6.09
CA ASN A 113 17.73 16.58 -5.32
C ASN A 113 17.73 18.06 -4.87
N ARG A 114 16.87 18.91 -5.45
CA ARG A 114 16.82 20.34 -5.12
C ARG A 114 16.28 20.61 -3.70
N THR A 115 16.80 21.68 -3.09
CA THR A 115 16.24 22.27 -1.87
C THR A 115 15.14 23.28 -2.21
N TRP A 116 13.90 22.95 -1.89
CA TRP A 116 12.74 23.81 -2.13
C TRP A 116 12.63 24.90 -1.07
N ARG A 117 12.82 26.17 -1.43
CA ARG A 117 12.61 27.31 -0.51
C ARG A 117 11.19 27.86 -0.57
N ASN A 118 10.62 27.92 -1.78
CA ASN A 118 9.33 28.54 -2.04
C ASN A 118 8.19 27.50 -2.06
N VAL A 119 6.99 27.95 -1.72
CA VAL A 119 5.76 27.18 -1.97
C VAL A 119 5.50 27.05 -3.46
N THR A 120 4.80 26.00 -3.88
CA THR A 120 4.26 25.86 -5.26
C THR A 120 2.76 25.76 -5.22
N ARG A 121 2.14 26.11 -6.35
CA ARG A 121 0.73 25.84 -6.59
C ARG A 121 0.53 24.39 -6.99
N MET A 122 -0.63 23.86 -6.64
CA MET A 122 -1.17 22.63 -7.24
C MET A 122 -2.07 23.00 -8.42
N THR A 123 -1.93 22.32 -9.54
CA THR A 123 -2.75 22.57 -10.74
C THR A 123 -3.56 21.34 -11.10
N TRP A 124 -4.86 21.55 -11.34
CA TRP A 124 -5.78 20.53 -11.85
C TRP A 124 -5.43 20.14 -13.29
N ALA A 125 -6.01 19.03 -13.78
CA ALA A 125 -5.80 18.53 -15.14
C ALA A 125 -6.23 19.51 -16.25
N ASP A 126 -7.11 20.46 -15.94
CA ASP A 126 -7.52 21.53 -16.86
C ASP A 126 -6.57 22.75 -16.86
N GLY A 127 -5.46 22.67 -16.11
CA GLY A 127 -4.45 23.72 -15.98
C GLY A 127 -4.81 24.82 -14.97
N ARG A 128 -6.00 24.80 -14.36
CA ARG A 128 -6.36 25.79 -13.34
C ARG A 128 -5.66 25.52 -12.02
N ALA A 129 -5.20 26.59 -11.37
CA ALA A 129 -4.65 26.52 -10.03
C ALA A 129 -5.71 26.11 -9.00
N MET A 130 -5.33 25.22 -8.08
CA MET A 130 -6.16 24.78 -6.98
C MET A 130 -6.26 25.89 -5.91
N LYS A 131 -7.45 26.45 -5.75
CA LYS A 131 -7.70 27.52 -4.77
C LYS A 131 -8.01 27.00 -3.36
N LYS A 132 -8.58 25.80 -3.26
CA LYS A 132 -8.97 25.16 -2.00
C LYS A 132 -8.80 23.65 -2.12
N LEU A 133 -8.39 23.01 -1.03
CA LEU A 133 -8.32 21.55 -0.97
C LEU A 133 -9.73 20.95 -1.15
N PRO A 134 -9.85 19.84 -1.90
CA PRO A 134 -11.07 19.05 -1.89
C PRO A 134 -11.33 18.49 -0.49
N LYS A 135 -12.56 18.02 -0.25
CA LYS A 135 -12.90 17.31 1.00
C LYS A 135 -11.96 16.12 1.22
N ALA A 136 -11.80 15.63 2.45
CA ALA A 136 -10.98 14.44 2.69
C ALA A 136 -11.47 13.21 1.93
N VAL A 137 -12.77 12.93 2.00
CA VAL A 137 -13.35 11.77 1.34
C VAL A 137 -14.05 12.19 0.05
N ALA A 138 -13.80 11.44 -1.01
CA ALA A 138 -14.47 11.62 -2.28
C ALA A 138 -15.99 11.39 -2.15
N GLY A 139 -16.77 12.22 -2.83
CA GLY A 139 -18.23 12.07 -2.83
C GLY A 139 -18.69 10.79 -3.53
N LYS A 140 -17.82 10.16 -4.33
CA LYS A 140 -18.04 8.89 -5.01
C LYS A 140 -16.99 7.87 -4.58
N ASP A 141 -17.42 6.62 -4.44
CA ASP A 141 -16.54 5.48 -4.17
C ASP A 141 -15.77 5.03 -5.42
N MET A 142 -14.93 3.98 -5.28
CA MET A 142 -14.14 3.42 -6.39
C MET A 142 -14.98 2.92 -7.58
N ARG A 143 -16.30 2.68 -7.40
CA ARG A 143 -17.24 2.32 -8.47
C ARG A 143 -17.98 3.52 -9.05
N GLY A 144 -17.72 4.72 -8.55
CA GLY A 144 -18.42 5.93 -8.96
C GLY A 144 -19.79 6.12 -8.29
N ILE A 145 -20.10 5.35 -7.25
CA ILE A 145 -21.37 5.43 -6.50
C ILE A 145 -21.24 6.48 -5.40
N THR A 146 -22.25 7.32 -5.22
CA THR A 146 -22.24 8.35 -4.18
C THR A 146 -22.10 7.72 -2.79
N THR A 147 -21.17 8.24 -1.99
CA THR A 147 -20.96 7.82 -0.61
C THR A 147 -21.13 8.96 0.37
N THR A 148 -21.74 8.67 1.51
CA THR A 148 -21.88 9.61 2.64
C THR A 148 -21.53 8.96 3.97
N ALA A 149 -20.86 7.81 3.96
CA ALA A 149 -20.58 7.07 5.20
C ALA A 149 -19.62 7.87 6.11
N TRP A 150 -18.63 8.55 5.54
CA TRP A 150 -17.52 9.17 6.26
C TRP A 150 -17.70 10.69 6.45
N ARG A 151 -18.80 11.12 7.08
CA ARG A 151 -19.12 12.57 7.21
C ARG A 151 -18.23 13.31 8.20
N ASN A 152 -17.72 12.61 9.21
CA ASN A 152 -16.91 13.18 10.30
C ASN A 152 -15.39 13.13 10.01
N ALA A 153 -15.00 12.51 8.91
CA ALA A 153 -13.62 12.36 8.45
C ALA A 153 -13.05 13.65 7.81
N LYS A 154 -13.47 14.84 8.22
CA LYS A 154 -13.23 16.09 7.47
C LYS A 154 -11.79 16.58 7.54
N GLU A 155 -11.16 16.49 8.71
CA GLU A 155 -9.83 17.06 8.98
C GLU A 155 -8.67 16.20 8.44
N MET A 156 -8.95 14.99 7.98
CA MET A 156 -7.92 14.07 7.47
C MET A 156 -7.37 14.47 6.09
N ASN A 157 -7.87 15.54 5.47
CA ASN A 157 -7.37 15.99 4.17
C ASN A 157 -6.11 16.86 4.27
N ASN A 158 -5.72 17.33 5.47
CA ASN A 158 -4.60 18.25 5.63
C ASN A 158 -3.69 17.83 6.80
N VAL A 159 -2.77 16.91 6.53
CA VAL A 159 -1.96 16.27 7.58
C VAL A 159 -0.70 17.09 7.85
N ARG A 160 -0.56 17.60 9.07
CA ARG A 160 0.67 18.26 9.52
C ARG A 160 1.80 17.23 9.65
N ILE A 161 2.96 17.56 9.11
CA ILE A 161 4.15 16.69 9.15
C ILE A 161 5.31 17.31 9.92
N ASN A 162 6.16 16.46 10.49
CA ASN A 162 7.43 16.83 11.08
C ASN A 162 8.49 17.04 9.98
N LEU A 163 8.42 18.22 9.34
CA LEU A 163 9.32 18.59 8.26
C LEU A 163 10.82 18.56 8.64
N PRO A 164 11.24 18.98 9.85
CA PRO A 164 12.62 18.83 10.30
C PRO A 164 13.10 17.36 10.28
N GLN A 165 12.31 16.43 10.82
CA GLN A 165 12.69 15.01 10.84
C GLN A 165 12.74 14.41 9.43
N LEU A 166 11.80 14.76 8.55
CA LEU A 166 11.86 14.33 7.15
C LEU A 166 13.09 14.87 6.41
N ARG A 167 13.53 16.10 6.70
CA ARG A 167 14.77 16.63 6.10
C ARG A 167 16.01 15.90 6.61
N ARG A 168 16.05 15.52 7.89
CA ARG A 168 17.12 14.67 8.45
C ARG A 168 17.13 13.32 7.74
N LEU A 169 15.98 12.66 7.61
CA LEU A 169 15.84 11.40 6.88
C LEU A 169 16.28 11.55 5.41
N GLN A 170 15.89 12.62 4.73
CA GLN A 170 16.29 12.89 3.35
C GLN A 170 17.80 13.03 3.21
N ALA A 171 18.45 13.78 4.11
CA ALA A 171 19.91 13.96 4.10
C ALA A 171 20.63 12.64 4.32
N TRP A 172 20.17 11.86 5.30
CA TRP A 172 20.70 10.53 5.60
C TRP A 172 20.54 9.56 4.42
N LEU A 173 19.35 9.48 3.81
CA LEU A 173 19.10 8.64 2.63
C LEU A 173 19.96 9.03 1.43
N ARG A 174 20.21 10.32 1.22
CA ARG A 174 21.09 10.81 0.15
C ARG A 174 22.54 10.39 0.41
N HIS A 175 23.02 10.55 1.64
CA HIS A 175 24.37 10.10 2.00
C HIS A 175 24.54 8.60 1.74
N VAL A 176 23.61 7.77 2.21
CA VAL A 176 23.61 6.32 1.98
C VAL A 176 23.59 5.97 0.49
N ARG A 177 22.75 6.66 -0.30
CA ARG A 177 22.67 6.48 -1.75
C ARG A 177 24.00 6.81 -2.43
N ASP A 178 24.63 7.91 -2.04
CA ASP A 178 25.85 8.40 -2.66
C ASP A 178 27.03 7.46 -2.33
N GLU A 179 27.09 6.91 -1.11
CA GLU A 179 28.03 5.84 -0.75
C GLU A 179 27.87 4.61 -1.66
N TRP A 180 26.63 4.11 -1.83
CA TRP A 180 26.33 2.99 -2.73
C TRP A 180 26.81 3.26 -4.16
N ARG A 181 26.59 4.48 -4.68
CA ARG A 181 27.03 4.89 -6.03
C ARG A 181 28.55 4.99 -6.16
N CYS A 182 29.26 5.28 -5.08
CA CYS A 182 30.72 5.24 -5.02
C CYS A 182 31.29 3.83 -4.84
N GLY A 183 30.45 2.78 -4.89
CA GLY A 183 30.87 1.39 -4.68
C GLY A 183 31.18 1.06 -3.23
N ARG A 184 30.83 1.94 -2.28
CA ARG A 184 30.97 1.71 -0.84
C ARG A 184 29.59 1.33 -0.29
N ALA A 185 29.42 0.07 0.14
CA ALA A 185 28.28 -0.23 0.98
C ALA A 185 28.48 0.55 2.30
N PRO A 186 27.50 1.34 2.76
CA PRO A 186 27.63 2.04 4.03
C PRO A 186 27.96 1.02 5.13
N ALA A 187 29.12 1.20 5.76
CA ALA A 187 29.63 0.25 6.73
C ALA A 187 29.04 0.57 8.10
N ASP A 188 28.20 -0.34 8.59
CA ASP A 188 27.86 -0.44 10.00
C ASP A 188 28.05 -1.92 10.38
N LEU A 189 28.80 -2.19 11.46
CA LEU A 189 29.05 -3.53 11.97
C LEU A 189 27.74 -4.30 12.27
N PHE A 190 26.64 -3.58 12.50
CA PHE A 190 25.38 -4.12 12.96
C PHE A 190 24.22 -4.01 11.94
N LEU A 191 24.34 -3.25 10.86
CA LEU A 191 23.25 -3.02 9.89
C LEU A 191 23.61 -3.48 8.46
N GLU A 192 22.72 -4.23 7.83
CA GLU A 192 22.77 -4.48 6.37
C GLU A 192 21.81 -3.49 5.70
N TYR A 193 22.36 -2.67 4.83
CA TYR A 193 21.60 -1.68 4.11
C TYR A 193 20.82 -2.33 2.97
N PRO A 194 19.57 -1.87 2.70
CA PRO A 194 18.88 -2.24 1.47
C PRO A 194 19.70 -1.91 0.23
N ASN A 195 19.45 -2.63 -0.87
CA ASN A 195 20.08 -2.34 -2.15
C ASN A 195 19.79 -0.90 -2.63
N LEU A 196 20.62 -0.42 -3.57
CA LEU A 196 20.55 0.94 -4.11
C LEU A 196 19.14 1.30 -4.59
N ALA A 197 18.44 0.40 -5.30
CA ALA A 197 17.10 0.67 -5.81
C ALA A 197 16.06 0.96 -4.69
N VAL A 198 16.16 0.27 -3.55
CA VAL A 198 15.30 0.57 -2.38
C VAL A 198 15.64 1.93 -1.78
N ILE A 199 16.93 2.23 -1.63
CA ILE A 199 17.39 3.52 -1.09
C ILE A 199 16.97 4.67 -2.00
N GLU A 200 17.14 4.55 -3.31
CA GLU A 200 16.71 5.56 -4.29
C GLU A 200 15.21 5.81 -4.21
N ARG A 201 14.40 4.75 -4.12
CA ARG A 201 12.95 4.87 -3.94
C ARG A 201 12.58 5.57 -2.63
N LEU A 202 13.26 5.26 -1.52
CA LEU A 202 13.06 5.94 -0.25
C LEU A 202 13.44 7.42 -0.33
N ALA A 203 14.58 7.75 -0.94
CA ALA A 203 15.06 9.13 -1.10
C ALA A 203 14.11 9.96 -1.98
N GLU A 204 13.64 9.38 -3.09
CA GLU A 204 12.68 10.03 -4.00
C GLU A 204 11.33 10.24 -3.30
N THR A 205 10.79 9.21 -2.64
CA THR A 205 9.50 9.29 -1.93
C THR A 205 9.56 10.35 -0.81
N THR A 206 10.66 10.39 -0.05
CA THR A 206 10.88 11.40 0.99
C THR A 206 10.90 12.81 0.38
N SER A 207 11.58 12.99 -0.76
CA SER A 207 11.65 14.26 -1.47
C SER A 207 10.29 14.73 -1.99
N LYS A 208 9.46 13.79 -2.47
CA LYS A 208 8.08 14.06 -2.90
C LYS A 208 7.21 14.52 -1.72
N ILE A 209 7.25 13.82 -0.59
CA ILE A 209 6.51 14.21 0.62
C ILE A 209 6.94 15.61 1.10
N ILE A 210 8.24 15.89 1.14
CA ILE A 210 8.77 17.23 1.48
C ILE A 210 8.25 18.30 0.52
N ARG A 211 8.17 18.00 -0.79
CA ARG A 211 7.67 18.95 -1.79
C ARG A 211 6.17 19.19 -1.63
N LEU A 212 5.38 18.12 -1.44
CA LEU A 212 3.94 18.18 -1.21
C LEU A 212 3.60 18.98 0.06
N ALA A 213 4.48 18.93 1.06
CA ALA A 213 4.39 19.75 2.27
C ALA A 213 4.71 21.23 2.08
N LYS A 214 4.98 21.68 0.85
CA LYS A 214 5.32 23.07 0.51
C LYS A 214 4.43 23.56 -0.61
N THR A 215 3.13 23.42 -0.40
CA THR A 215 2.11 23.93 -1.32
C THR A 215 1.35 25.08 -0.69
N ASP A 216 0.86 25.99 -1.53
CA ASP A 216 0.10 27.16 -1.10
C ASP A 216 -1.26 26.77 -0.50
N VAL A 217 -1.93 25.80 -1.11
CA VAL A 217 -3.30 25.41 -0.76
C VAL A 217 -3.39 24.53 0.50
N ALA A 218 -2.40 23.66 0.75
CA ALA A 218 -2.33 22.87 1.98
C ALA A 218 -1.66 23.65 3.13
N GLY A 219 -0.75 24.57 2.77
CA GLY A 219 0.08 25.32 3.70
C GLY A 219 1.45 24.67 3.94
N HIS A 220 2.38 25.47 4.47
CA HIS A 220 3.73 25.00 4.77
C HIS A 220 3.73 23.97 5.91
N GLY A 221 4.32 22.80 5.67
CA GLY A 221 4.38 21.71 6.64
C GLY A 221 3.17 20.79 6.64
N TYR A 222 2.29 20.89 5.64
CA TYR A 222 1.06 20.08 5.54
C TYR A 222 0.99 19.32 4.22
N VAL A 223 0.65 18.02 4.29
CA VAL A 223 0.46 17.16 3.13
C VAL A 223 -1.02 16.92 2.91
N ALA A 224 -1.51 17.35 1.75
CA ALA A 224 -2.89 17.12 1.34
C ALA A 224 -3.17 15.64 1.08
N HIS A 225 -4.28 15.13 1.61
CA HIS A 225 -4.76 13.77 1.41
C HIS A 225 -6.16 13.77 0.81
N ARG A 226 -6.42 12.79 -0.06
CA ARG A 226 -7.73 12.53 -0.64
C ARG A 226 -8.00 11.04 -0.57
N TYR A 227 -9.11 10.66 0.05
CA TYR A 227 -9.51 9.28 0.25
C TYR A 227 -10.66 8.90 -0.70
N LEU A 228 -10.55 7.70 -1.27
CA LEU A 228 -11.62 6.99 -1.96
C LEU A 228 -12.11 5.85 -1.08
N GLU A 229 -13.42 5.71 -0.98
CA GLU A 229 -14.01 4.53 -0.35
C GLU A 229 -13.96 3.33 -1.31
N SER A 230 -13.52 2.17 -0.81
CA SER A 230 -13.57 0.92 -1.56
C SER A 230 -14.95 0.25 -1.48
N GLU A 231 -15.12 -0.82 -2.25
CA GLU A 231 -16.34 -1.63 -2.26
C GLU A 231 -16.72 -2.21 -0.89
N SER A 232 -15.74 -2.51 -0.04
CA SER A 232 -15.96 -2.98 1.33
C SER A 232 -16.17 -1.88 2.35
N GLY A 233 -16.04 -0.60 1.96
CA GLY A 233 -16.19 0.56 2.85
C GLY A 233 -14.89 1.12 3.43
N ARG A 234 -13.74 0.45 3.27
CA ARG A 234 -12.43 0.98 3.70
C ARG A 234 -12.05 2.25 2.92
N LEU A 235 -11.33 3.15 3.56
CA LEU A 235 -10.78 4.36 2.92
C LEU A 235 -9.35 4.14 2.42
N TYR A 236 -9.10 4.48 1.16
CA TYR A 236 -7.79 4.43 0.52
C TYR A 236 -7.40 5.81 0.04
N ALA A 237 -6.26 6.29 0.50
CA ALA A 237 -5.67 7.53 0.01
C ALA A 237 -5.22 7.37 -1.45
N LYS A 238 -5.51 8.40 -2.25
CA LYS A 238 -5.06 8.54 -3.64
C LYS A 238 -3.63 9.06 -3.70
N ASP A 239 -3.02 8.85 -4.86
CA ASP A 239 -1.76 9.44 -5.27
C ASP A 239 -0.63 9.19 -4.24
N ILE A 240 0.38 10.06 -4.19
CA ILE A 240 1.41 9.98 -3.16
C ILE A 240 0.85 10.51 -1.84
N ASN A 241 0.83 9.66 -0.83
CA ASN A 241 0.20 9.92 0.46
C ASN A 241 0.93 9.17 1.60
N LEU A 242 0.64 9.53 2.85
CA LEU A 242 1.25 8.96 4.04
C LEU A 242 0.67 7.59 4.45
N GLN A 243 -0.53 7.23 3.99
CA GLN A 243 -1.15 5.92 4.27
C GLN A 243 -0.34 4.78 3.64
N THR A 244 0.25 5.01 2.46
CA THR A 244 0.96 3.97 1.69
C THR A 244 2.47 4.20 1.61
N THR A 245 3.00 5.25 2.23
CA THR A 245 4.44 5.47 2.29
C THR A 245 5.15 4.41 3.14
N PRO A 246 6.41 4.07 2.81
CA PRO A 246 7.26 3.24 3.65
C PRO A 246 7.30 3.68 5.12
N THR A 247 7.37 2.72 6.04
CA THR A 247 7.28 2.94 7.50
C THR A 247 8.24 4.01 8.01
N ILE A 248 9.51 3.99 7.60
CA ILE A 248 10.51 4.99 8.02
C ILE A 248 10.14 6.42 7.61
N ILE A 249 9.52 6.59 6.43
CA ILE A 249 9.07 7.90 5.95
C ILE A 249 7.83 8.34 6.74
N LYS A 250 6.91 7.42 7.02
CA LYS A 250 5.73 7.68 7.87
C LYS A 250 6.14 8.06 9.29
N GLN A 251 7.06 7.33 9.89
CA GLN A 251 7.65 7.61 11.20
C GLN A 251 8.29 9.00 11.23
N ALA A 252 9.12 9.33 10.24
CA ALA A 252 9.72 10.65 10.13
C ALA A 252 8.68 11.76 9.92
N ALA A 253 7.65 11.52 9.12
CA ALA A 253 6.59 12.48 8.84
C ALA A 253 5.70 12.74 10.06
N LEU A 254 5.42 11.73 10.87
CA LEU A 254 4.47 11.78 11.99
C LEU A 254 5.16 11.68 13.36
N ALA A 255 6.46 11.90 13.42
CA ALA A 255 7.25 11.77 14.64
C ALA A 255 6.65 12.62 15.78
N GLY A 256 6.35 11.95 16.90
CA GLY A 256 5.76 12.54 18.10
C GLY A 256 4.25 12.33 18.26
N LEU A 257 3.53 11.96 17.20
CA LEU A 257 2.10 11.62 17.22
C LEU A 257 1.88 10.22 17.83
N TRP A 258 0.62 9.85 18.04
CA TRP A 258 0.20 8.54 18.54
C TRP A 258 -0.31 7.68 17.38
N GLU A 259 0.14 6.43 17.30
CA GLU A 259 -0.33 5.41 16.37
C GLU A 259 -1.14 4.37 17.11
N TYR A 260 -2.28 4.01 16.54
CA TYR A 260 -3.22 3.02 17.04
C TYR A 260 -3.43 1.95 15.98
N ASP A 261 -3.39 0.68 16.37
CA ASP A 261 -3.56 -0.47 15.45
C ASP A 261 -4.43 -1.56 16.09
N PHE A 262 -5.45 -2.06 15.36
CA PHE A 262 -6.26 -3.17 15.85
C PHE A 262 -5.51 -4.50 15.68
N SER A 263 -4.98 -5.03 16.79
CA SER A 263 -4.10 -6.21 16.79
C SER A 263 -4.75 -7.43 16.15
N ASN A 264 -4.19 -7.91 15.04
CA ASN A 264 -4.63 -9.11 14.33
C ASN A 264 -6.15 -9.14 14.06
N CYS A 265 -6.73 -7.96 13.77
CA CYS A 265 -8.16 -7.77 13.65
C CYS A 265 -8.83 -8.79 12.71
N HIS A 266 -8.20 -9.15 11.58
CA HIS A 266 -8.76 -10.11 10.63
C HIS A 266 -9.07 -11.47 11.27
N TYR A 267 -8.15 -12.00 12.07
CA TYR A 267 -8.30 -13.29 12.73
C TYR A 267 -9.30 -13.22 13.89
N ALA A 268 -9.25 -12.14 14.67
CA ALA A 268 -10.20 -11.91 15.76
C ALA A 268 -11.64 -11.81 15.25
N ILE A 269 -11.85 -11.05 14.16
CA ILE A 269 -13.16 -10.92 13.50
C ILE A 269 -13.61 -12.26 12.94
N LEU A 270 -12.74 -12.98 12.22
CA LEU A 270 -13.09 -14.27 11.63
C LEU A 270 -13.54 -15.29 12.69
N MET A 271 -12.78 -15.42 13.78
CA MET A 271 -13.08 -16.34 14.87
C MET A 271 -14.42 -16.02 15.53
N GLN A 272 -14.64 -14.77 15.92
CA GLN A 272 -15.89 -14.34 16.53
C GLN A 272 -17.08 -14.44 15.56
N MET A 273 -16.86 -14.17 14.27
CA MET A 273 -17.91 -14.29 13.25
C MET A 273 -18.29 -15.76 13.02
N ALA A 274 -17.32 -16.68 13.02
CA ALA A 274 -17.57 -18.12 12.90
C ALA A 274 -18.29 -18.69 14.12
N ALA A 275 -17.94 -18.23 15.33
CA ALA A 275 -18.58 -18.64 16.57
C ALA A 275 -20.09 -18.31 16.58
N LYS A 276 -20.50 -17.17 16.01
CA LYS A 276 -21.92 -16.81 15.82
C LYS A 276 -22.72 -17.82 14.97
N PHE A 277 -22.04 -18.67 14.20
CA PHE A 277 -22.63 -19.74 13.40
C PHE A 277 -22.23 -21.14 13.92
N GLY A 278 -21.88 -21.25 15.20
CA GLY A 278 -21.56 -22.53 15.85
C GLY A 278 -20.25 -23.17 15.38
N ASN A 279 -19.34 -22.40 14.78
CA ASN A 279 -18.04 -22.92 14.33
C ASN A 279 -16.89 -22.37 15.18
N GLU A 280 -16.32 -23.24 16.02
CA GLU A 280 -15.15 -22.92 16.83
C GLU A 280 -13.86 -23.03 16.02
N CYS A 281 -13.02 -22.00 16.10
CA CYS A 281 -11.72 -21.94 15.44
C CYS A 281 -10.59 -22.08 16.46
N GLN A 282 -10.37 -23.31 16.96
CA GLN A 282 -9.43 -23.57 18.06
C GLN A 282 -7.98 -23.18 17.71
N ALA A 283 -7.51 -23.47 16.49
CA ALA A 283 -6.15 -23.14 16.08
C ALA A 283 -5.96 -21.62 15.90
N ILE A 284 -7.00 -20.92 15.40
CA ILE A 284 -6.99 -19.45 15.35
C ILE A 284 -7.01 -18.86 16.76
N GLY A 285 -7.81 -19.39 17.68
CA GLY A 285 -7.85 -18.96 19.08
C GLY A 285 -6.48 -19.09 19.74
N ASN A 286 -5.83 -20.25 19.60
CA ASN A 286 -4.48 -20.49 20.10
C ASN A 286 -3.45 -19.52 19.49
N TYR A 287 -3.57 -19.20 18.19
CA TYR A 287 -2.72 -18.22 17.53
C TYR A 287 -2.91 -16.80 18.08
N LEU A 288 -4.15 -16.37 18.33
CA LEU A 288 -4.45 -15.05 18.86
C LEU A 288 -3.88 -14.84 20.27
N VAL A 289 -3.84 -15.90 21.09
CA VAL A 289 -3.23 -15.88 22.43
C VAL A 289 -1.70 -15.93 22.34
N ASN A 290 -1.13 -16.76 21.47
CA ASN A 290 0.31 -17.07 21.42
C ASN A 290 1.03 -16.49 20.19
N LYS A 291 0.63 -15.29 19.75
CA LYS A 291 1.02 -14.66 18.47
C LYS A 291 2.51 -14.79 18.11
N LYS A 292 3.40 -14.41 19.04
CA LYS A 292 4.86 -14.44 18.83
C LYS A 292 5.39 -15.87 18.72
N ALA A 293 5.03 -16.73 19.67
CA ALA A 293 5.47 -18.13 19.71
C ALA A 293 4.97 -18.92 18.48
N THR A 294 3.71 -18.74 18.08
CA THR A 294 3.16 -19.38 16.89
C THR A 294 3.88 -18.97 15.61
N ARG A 295 4.17 -17.68 15.42
CA ARG A 295 4.92 -17.20 14.25
C ARG A 295 6.35 -17.73 14.24
N GLN A 296 7.00 -17.77 15.40
CA GLN A 296 8.34 -18.35 15.54
C GLN A 296 8.34 -19.84 15.18
N ALA A 297 7.43 -20.63 15.74
CA ALA A 297 7.34 -22.06 15.43
C ALA A 297 7.07 -22.33 13.94
N ILE A 298 6.21 -21.53 13.30
CA ILE A 298 5.97 -21.62 11.85
C ILE A 298 7.24 -21.26 11.07
N ALA A 299 7.94 -20.19 11.48
CA ALA A 299 9.16 -19.73 10.86
C ALA A 299 10.25 -20.81 10.91
N ASP A 300 10.48 -21.39 12.08
CA ASP A 300 11.47 -22.45 12.30
C ASP A 300 11.16 -23.71 11.48
N GLN A 301 9.91 -24.17 11.49
CA GLN A 301 9.49 -25.36 10.74
C GLN A 301 9.60 -25.18 9.23
N ALA A 302 9.27 -23.98 8.71
CA ALA A 302 9.34 -23.71 7.29
C ALA A 302 10.74 -23.26 6.84
N GLY A 303 11.65 -22.93 7.78
CA GLY A 303 12.94 -22.32 7.47
C GLY A 303 12.77 -20.96 6.80
N ILE A 304 11.88 -20.12 7.34
CA ILE A 304 11.59 -18.75 6.88
C ILE A 304 11.73 -17.78 8.05
N THR A 305 11.57 -16.48 7.80
CA THR A 305 11.58 -15.47 8.86
C THR A 305 10.23 -15.31 9.55
N VAL A 306 10.23 -14.82 10.79
CA VAL A 306 8.99 -14.44 11.51
C VAL A 306 8.14 -13.42 10.74
N PRO A 307 8.70 -12.37 10.12
CA PRO A 307 7.97 -11.50 9.19
C PRO A 307 7.35 -12.25 8.01
N GLN A 308 8.08 -13.15 7.35
CA GLN A 308 7.53 -13.96 6.25
C GLN A 308 6.41 -14.89 6.74
N ALA A 309 6.54 -15.49 7.93
CA ALA A 309 5.47 -16.28 8.54
C ALA A 309 4.21 -15.44 8.78
N LYS A 310 4.37 -14.20 9.28
CA LYS A 310 3.27 -13.22 9.40
C LYS A 310 2.64 -12.92 8.03
N THR A 311 3.44 -12.66 7.00
CA THR A 311 2.97 -12.43 5.63
C THR A 311 2.19 -13.64 5.09
N CYS A 312 2.68 -14.86 5.30
CA CYS A 312 2.01 -16.09 4.86
C CYS A 312 0.66 -16.31 5.57
N LEU A 313 0.60 -16.03 6.87
CA LEU A 313 -0.65 -16.07 7.65
C LEU A 313 -1.66 -15.03 7.12
N LEU A 314 -1.22 -13.79 6.89
CA LEU A 314 -2.06 -12.77 6.26
C LEU A 314 -2.53 -13.20 4.86
N ALA A 315 -1.67 -13.83 4.06
CA ALA A 315 -2.03 -14.28 2.72
C ALA A 315 -3.18 -15.31 2.75
N ILE A 316 -3.18 -16.28 3.67
CA ILE A 316 -4.22 -17.31 3.73
C ILE A 316 -5.58 -16.76 4.17
N ILE A 317 -5.63 -15.75 5.06
CA ILE A 317 -6.90 -15.13 5.46
C ILE A 317 -7.52 -14.34 4.29
N TYR A 318 -6.69 -13.73 3.44
CA TYR A 318 -7.11 -13.11 2.18
C TYR A 318 -7.31 -14.10 1.03
N GLY A 319 -7.15 -15.41 1.30
CA GLY A 319 -7.55 -16.47 0.39
C GLY A 319 -6.46 -17.03 -0.50
N ALA A 320 -5.18 -16.77 -0.21
CA ALA A 320 -4.07 -17.44 -0.88
C ALA A 320 -4.24 -18.97 -0.85
N ARG A 321 -3.90 -19.62 -1.97
CA ARG A 321 -4.00 -21.07 -2.11
C ARG A 321 -2.77 -21.73 -1.50
N ALA A 322 -2.97 -22.84 -0.79
CA ALA A 322 -1.88 -23.73 -0.40
C ALA A 322 -1.42 -24.56 -1.62
N ALA A 323 -0.80 -23.88 -2.59
CA ALA A 323 -0.25 -24.47 -3.80
C ALA A 323 1.19 -23.99 -3.98
N THR A 324 2.04 -24.81 -4.59
CA THR A 324 3.48 -24.58 -4.74
C THR A 324 3.88 -23.92 -6.07
N ARG A 325 2.91 -23.49 -6.89
CA ARG A 325 3.18 -22.83 -8.20
C ARG A 325 3.62 -21.36 -8.00
N PHE A 326 4.48 -20.86 -8.90
CA PHE A 326 5.09 -19.50 -8.95
C PHE A 326 4.09 -18.35 -9.23
N ASP A 327 2.79 -18.63 -9.17
CA ASP A 327 1.71 -17.66 -9.35
C ASP A 327 0.88 -17.48 -8.07
N ASN A 328 1.34 -18.07 -6.97
CA ASN A 328 0.67 -17.99 -5.68
C ASN A 328 1.50 -17.13 -4.74
N ALA A 329 0.81 -16.20 -4.06
CA ALA A 329 1.41 -15.20 -3.18
C ALA A 329 2.37 -15.76 -2.11
N ILE A 330 2.22 -17.02 -1.68
CA ILE A 330 3.09 -17.65 -0.69
C ILE A 330 4.42 -18.11 -1.33
N PRO A 331 4.44 -19.01 -2.35
CA PRO A 331 5.66 -19.33 -3.09
C PRO A 331 6.43 -18.13 -3.63
N ASP A 332 5.74 -17.05 -4.00
CA ASP A 332 6.38 -15.83 -4.49
C ASP A 332 7.10 -15.07 -3.37
N GLU A 333 6.58 -15.12 -2.15
CA GLU A 333 7.16 -14.46 -0.97
C GLU A 333 8.31 -15.26 -0.33
N ILE A 334 8.20 -16.60 -0.26
CA ILE A 334 9.13 -17.44 0.51
C ILE A 334 9.86 -18.51 -0.33
N GLY A 335 9.58 -18.59 -1.62
CA GLY A 335 10.12 -19.62 -2.49
C GLY A 335 9.42 -20.99 -2.35
N ARG A 336 9.54 -21.81 -3.39
CA ARG A 336 8.82 -23.10 -3.49
C ARG A 336 9.17 -24.10 -2.40
N GLN A 337 10.46 -24.23 -2.07
CA GLN A 337 10.93 -25.22 -1.10
C GLN A 337 10.44 -24.89 0.30
N ALA A 338 10.54 -23.61 0.71
CA ALA A 338 10.02 -23.16 1.99
C ALA A 338 8.50 -23.25 2.04
N ALA A 339 7.80 -22.91 0.96
CA ALA A 339 6.35 -23.11 0.85
C ALA A 339 5.96 -24.58 1.02
N ALA A 340 6.71 -25.53 0.44
CA ALA A 340 6.46 -26.96 0.62
C ALA A 340 6.65 -27.41 2.09
N ARG A 341 7.65 -26.86 2.80
CA ARG A 341 7.82 -27.11 4.25
C ARG A 341 6.71 -26.46 5.07
N LEU A 342 6.35 -25.21 4.76
CA LEU A 342 5.25 -24.49 5.41
C LEU A 342 3.93 -25.25 5.29
N TYR A 343 3.61 -25.79 4.11
CA TYR A 343 2.40 -26.59 3.90
C TYR A 343 2.40 -27.95 4.59
N ARG A 344 3.53 -28.37 5.20
CA ARG A 344 3.64 -29.54 6.08
C ARG A 344 3.60 -29.17 7.56
N SER A 345 3.72 -27.88 7.92
CA SER A 345 3.63 -27.42 9.30
C SER A 345 2.23 -27.71 9.87
N PRO A 346 2.12 -28.52 10.95
CA PRO A 346 0.82 -28.84 11.54
C PRO A 346 0.08 -27.59 12.03
N ILE A 347 0.81 -26.62 12.56
CA ILE A 347 0.26 -25.36 13.06
C ILE A 347 -0.35 -24.57 11.89
N PHE A 348 0.39 -24.41 10.80
CA PHE A 348 -0.08 -23.68 9.62
C PHE A 348 -1.28 -24.38 8.96
N ILE A 349 -1.23 -25.70 8.82
CA ILE A 349 -2.34 -26.51 8.29
C ILE A 349 -3.60 -26.32 9.14
N SER A 350 -3.49 -26.42 10.47
CA SER A 350 -4.64 -26.29 11.37
C SER A 350 -5.29 -24.91 11.28
N ILE A 351 -4.50 -23.83 11.24
CA ILE A 351 -5.01 -22.47 11.02
C ILE A 351 -5.70 -22.36 9.65
N HIS A 352 -5.10 -22.92 8.60
CA HIS A 352 -5.69 -22.90 7.26
C HIS A 352 -7.02 -23.67 7.19
N GLN A 353 -7.12 -24.79 7.92
CA GLN A 353 -8.35 -25.57 8.03
C GLN A 353 -9.44 -24.82 8.79
N ASP A 354 -9.10 -24.15 9.88
CA ASP A 354 -10.03 -23.27 10.61
C ASP A 354 -10.59 -22.18 9.69
N ILE A 355 -9.74 -21.49 8.93
CA ILE A 355 -10.21 -20.47 7.95
C ILE A 355 -11.19 -21.08 6.95
N LYS A 356 -10.91 -22.29 6.45
CA LYS A 356 -11.79 -22.97 5.48
C LYS A 356 -13.14 -23.35 6.10
N LYS A 357 -13.14 -23.87 7.32
CA LYS A 357 -14.35 -24.25 8.08
C LYS A 357 -15.17 -23.01 8.43
N ALA A 358 -14.53 -22.00 9.01
CA ALA A 358 -15.11 -20.70 9.34
C ALA A 358 -15.78 -20.07 8.13
N ARG A 359 -15.07 -19.97 7.00
CA ARG A 359 -15.63 -19.41 5.76
C ARG A 359 -16.91 -20.12 5.34
N ARG A 360 -16.93 -21.45 5.39
CA ARG A 360 -18.10 -22.25 5.00
C ARG A 360 -19.27 -21.96 5.96
N ALA A 361 -19.02 -22.00 7.26
CA ALA A 361 -20.05 -21.75 8.27
C ALA A 361 -20.65 -20.35 8.12
N ILE A 362 -19.81 -19.32 8.00
CA ILE A 362 -20.22 -17.92 7.87
C ILE A 362 -21.05 -17.69 6.60
N LEU A 363 -20.61 -18.21 5.46
CA LEU A 363 -21.30 -17.97 4.19
C LEU A 363 -22.59 -18.78 4.06
N ASN A 364 -22.66 -19.97 4.66
CA ASN A 364 -23.89 -20.77 4.70
C ASN A 364 -24.92 -20.15 5.67
N GLY A 365 -24.47 -19.59 6.79
CA GLY A 365 -25.34 -19.00 7.81
C GLY A 365 -25.80 -17.58 7.51
N ARG A 366 -25.20 -16.89 6.52
CA ARG A 366 -25.61 -15.53 6.12
C ARG A 366 -26.55 -15.57 4.92
N PRO A 367 -27.82 -15.16 5.07
CA PRO A 367 -28.72 -15.04 3.92
C PRO A 367 -28.21 -13.95 2.98
N CYS A 368 -28.19 -14.25 1.69
CA CYS A 368 -28.06 -13.24 0.64
C CYS A 368 -29.42 -12.55 0.44
N THR A 369 -29.39 -11.32 -0.09
CA THR A 369 -30.64 -10.69 -0.54
C THR A 369 -31.27 -11.49 -1.69
N ALA A 370 -32.55 -11.25 -2.00
CA ALA A 370 -33.25 -11.87 -3.13
C ALA A 370 -32.48 -11.75 -4.48
N ASN A 371 -31.69 -10.69 -4.63
CA ASN A 371 -30.85 -10.45 -5.81
C ASN A 371 -29.46 -11.11 -5.73
N GLY A 372 -29.21 -12.00 -4.76
CA GLY A 372 -27.95 -12.72 -4.58
C GLY A 372 -26.80 -11.84 -4.09
N ARG A 373 -27.09 -10.77 -3.34
CA ARG A 373 -26.07 -9.84 -2.82
C ARG A 373 -25.77 -10.09 -1.35
N LEU A 374 -24.50 -9.97 -0.98
CA LEU A 374 -24.02 -10.12 0.38
C LEU A 374 -23.60 -8.75 0.93
N SER A 375 -24.22 -8.32 2.04
CA SER A 375 -23.93 -7.04 2.68
C SER A 375 -22.98 -7.19 3.88
N ASN A 376 -22.11 -6.21 4.07
CA ASN A 376 -21.16 -6.15 5.19
C ASN A 376 -21.60 -5.14 6.29
N ALA A 377 -20.80 -4.97 7.34
CA ALA A 377 -21.11 -4.10 8.49
C ALA A 377 -21.15 -2.59 8.16
N MET A 378 -20.58 -2.18 7.02
CA MET A 378 -20.71 -0.82 6.48
C MET A 378 -21.96 -0.64 5.61
N GLY A 379 -22.80 -1.67 5.47
CA GLY A 379 -23.97 -1.66 4.59
C GLY A 379 -23.62 -1.77 3.10
N LYS A 380 -22.36 -2.06 2.76
CA LYS A 380 -21.93 -2.25 1.37
C LYS A 380 -22.22 -3.67 0.91
N SER A 381 -22.67 -3.82 -0.33
CA SER A 381 -23.00 -5.13 -0.89
C SER A 381 -22.09 -5.55 -2.05
N ILE A 382 -21.71 -6.82 -2.05
CA ILE A 382 -21.01 -7.48 -3.15
C ILE A 382 -21.93 -8.50 -3.83
N GLU A 383 -21.82 -8.66 -5.15
CA GLU A 383 -22.58 -9.66 -5.89
C GLU A 383 -21.93 -11.03 -5.71
N THR A 384 -22.71 -12.03 -5.31
CA THR A 384 -22.20 -13.41 -5.16
C THR A 384 -22.15 -14.10 -6.51
N LYS A 385 -21.13 -14.94 -6.70
CA LYS A 385 -21.00 -15.72 -7.94
C LYS A 385 -22.13 -16.75 -8.03
N LYS A 386 -22.98 -16.63 -9.05
CA LYS A 386 -24.00 -17.63 -9.38
C LYS A 386 -23.35 -18.89 -10.00
N PRO A 387 -23.93 -20.10 -9.85
CA PRO A 387 -23.37 -21.33 -10.40
C PRO A 387 -23.07 -21.27 -11.90
N SER A 388 -23.90 -20.56 -12.67
CA SER A 388 -23.77 -20.39 -14.13
C SER A 388 -22.96 -19.17 -14.57
N SER A 389 -22.57 -18.28 -13.66
CA SER A 389 -21.89 -17.02 -14.01
C SER A 389 -20.38 -17.11 -13.81
N LYS A 390 -19.61 -16.62 -14.79
CA LYS A 390 -18.17 -16.34 -14.61
C LYS A 390 -17.92 -15.05 -13.82
N THR A 391 -18.94 -14.20 -13.66
CA THR A 391 -18.88 -12.92 -12.93
C THR A 391 -19.42 -13.08 -11.50
N GLY A 392 -18.93 -12.23 -10.59
CA GLY A 392 -19.32 -12.23 -9.17
C GLY A 392 -18.23 -12.74 -8.22
N ALA A 393 -18.37 -12.38 -6.95
CA ALA A 393 -17.37 -12.65 -5.94
C ALA A 393 -17.34 -14.13 -5.55
N ASN A 394 -16.15 -14.71 -5.56
CA ASN A 394 -15.93 -16.06 -5.05
C ASN A 394 -15.97 -16.08 -3.50
N PRO A 395 -16.08 -17.26 -2.86
CA PRO A 395 -16.20 -17.35 -1.39
C PRO A 395 -15.09 -16.64 -0.60
N ARG A 396 -13.85 -16.57 -1.12
CA ARG A 396 -12.74 -15.86 -0.45
C ARG A 396 -12.98 -14.34 -0.49
N GLN A 397 -13.39 -13.83 -1.64
CA GLN A 397 -13.74 -12.41 -1.82
C GLN A 397 -14.96 -12.02 -0.96
N GLN A 398 -15.96 -12.90 -0.87
CA GLN A 398 -17.12 -12.70 0.00
C GLN A 398 -16.71 -12.61 1.48
N LEU A 399 -15.85 -13.52 1.96
CA LEU A 399 -15.34 -13.45 3.33
C LEU A 399 -14.53 -12.18 3.58
N ALA A 400 -13.62 -11.83 2.67
CA ALA A 400 -12.84 -10.59 2.77
C ALA A 400 -13.77 -9.37 2.85
N HIS A 401 -14.80 -9.29 2.00
CA HIS A 401 -15.78 -8.21 2.02
C HIS A 401 -16.47 -8.04 3.38
N LEU A 402 -16.79 -9.15 4.06
CA LEU A 402 -17.39 -9.14 5.39
C LEU A 402 -16.41 -8.66 6.47
N ILE A 403 -15.20 -9.21 6.50
CA ILE A 403 -14.16 -8.87 7.49
C ILE A 403 -13.76 -7.39 7.34
N GLN A 404 -13.46 -6.96 6.11
CA GLN A 404 -13.08 -5.58 5.81
C GLN A 404 -14.19 -4.57 6.16
N GLY A 405 -15.46 -4.98 6.03
CA GLY A 405 -16.58 -4.16 6.45
C GLY A 405 -16.62 -3.92 7.97
N VAL A 406 -16.25 -4.92 8.77
CA VAL A 406 -16.15 -4.76 10.24
C VAL A 406 -15.02 -3.80 10.60
N GLU A 407 -13.85 -3.92 9.97
CA GLU A 407 -12.74 -3.00 10.22
C GLU A 407 -13.05 -1.56 9.80
N ALA A 408 -13.63 -1.38 8.61
CA ALA A 408 -14.05 -0.06 8.15
C ALA A 408 -15.05 0.56 9.13
N LYS A 409 -15.96 -0.25 9.68
CA LYS A 409 -16.90 0.20 10.71
C LYS A 409 -16.19 0.55 12.02
N ALA A 410 -15.20 -0.24 12.45
CA ALA A 410 -14.39 0.05 13.64
C ALA A 410 -13.62 1.37 13.52
N LEU A 411 -12.93 1.58 12.40
CA LEU A 411 -12.23 2.84 12.10
C LEU A 411 -13.20 4.01 12.01
N LYS A 412 -14.37 3.82 11.40
CA LYS A 412 -15.43 4.84 11.36
C LYS A 412 -15.85 5.24 12.78
N THR A 413 -16.06 4.27 13.66
CA THR A 413 -16.43 4.55 15.06
C THR A 413 -15.37 5.38 15.76
N ALA A 414 -14.08 5.04 15.62
CA ALA A 414 -13.00 5.83 16.20
C ALA A 414 -12.98 7.28 15.68
N ILE A 415 -13.18 7.49 14.37
CA ILE A 415 -13.28 8.82 13.77
C ILE A 415 -14.50 9.60 14.27
N ASP A 416 -15.64 8.93 14.42
CA ASP A 416 -16.85 9.59 14.91
C ASP A 416 -16.69 10.07 16.37
N MET A 417 -15.88 9.36 17.17
CA MET A 417 -15.54 9.76 18.55
C MET A 417 -14.51 10.89 18.60
N HIS A 418 -13.53 10.87 17.69
CA HIS A 418 -12.37 11.78 17.70
C HIS A 418 -12.14 12.42 16.32
N PRO A 419 -13.12 13.19 15.78
CA PRO A 419 -13.05 13.70 14.42
C PRO A 419 -11.94 14.73 14.18
N ASP A 420 -11.52 15.42 15.25
CA ASP A 420 -10.53 16.50 15.19
C ASP A 420 -9.12 16.04 15.59
N ASP A 421 -8.99 14.92 16.31
CA ASP A 421 -7.70 14.39 16.75
C ASP A 421 -7.09 13.39 15.76
N ILE A 422 -7.92 12.62 15.05
CA ILE A 422 -7.47 11.62 14.07
C ILE A 422 -7.10 12.28 12.75
N VAL A 423 -5.83 12.19 12.36
CA VAL A 423 -5.28 12.89 11.19
C VAL A 423 -4.93 11.98 10.03
N LEU A 424 -4.69 10.69 10.26
CA LEU A 424 -4.33 9.75 9.20
C LEU A 424 -4.93 8.37 9.45
N LEU A 425 -5.62 7.83 8.45
CA LEU A 425 -6.06 6.43 8.46
C LEU A 425 -5.03 5.49 7.86
N GLN A 426 -4.94 4.31 8.46
CA GLN A 426 -4.22 3.14 7.98
C GLN A 426 -5.22 2.03 7.64
N HIS A 427 -4.76 0.81 7.33
CA HIS A 427 -5.68 -0.28 6.95
C HIS A 427 -6.54 -0.77 8.11
N ASP A 428 -5.89 -0.99 9.25
CA ASP A 428 -6.42 -1.53 10.50
C ASP A 428 -6.12 -0.62 11.70
N GLY A 429 -5.72 0.63 11.43
CA GLY A 429 -5.29 1.58 12.45
C GLY A 429 -5.42 3.03 12.01
N PHE A 430 -4.96 3.94 12.86
CA PHE A 430 -4.96 5.38 12.63
C PHE A 430 -3.87 6.10 13.42
N ALA A 431 -3.58 7.34 13.05
CA ALA A 431 -2.70 8.22 13.81
C ALA A 431 -3.49 9.42 14.36
N ALA A 432 -3.18 9.80 15.60
CA ALA A 432 -3.81 10.90 16.32
C ALA A 432 -2.77 11.93 16.82
N THR A 433 -3.19 13.18 16.92
CA THR A 433 -2.38 14.30 17.43
C THR A 433 -2.20 14.24 18.95
N THR A 434 -3.17 13.67 19.64
CA THR A 434 -3.21 13.50 21.10
C THR A 434 -3.30 12.02 21.46
N ARG A 435 -3.00 11.68 22.72
CA ARG A 435 -3.23 10.32 23.21
C ARG A 435 -4.73 10.18 23.50
N LEU A 436 -5.37 9.22 22.85
CA LEU A 436 -6.79 8.90 22.99
C LEU A 436 -7.01 7.78 24.00
N ASP A 437 -8.22 7.71 24.55
CA ASP A 437 -8.63 6.61 25.42
C ASP A 437 -8.94 5.35 24.60
N GLY A 438 -7.95 4.46 24.52
CA GLY A 438 -8.08 3.20 23.79
C GLY A 438 -9.17 2.27 24.34
N ILE A 439 -9.46 2.31 25.64
CA ILE A 439 -10.50 1.48 26.26
C ILE A 439 -11.87 1.96 25.81
N ALA A 440 -12.11 3.27 25.84
CA ALA A 440 -13.36 3.86 25.35
C ALA A 440 -13.57 3.54 23.86
N ILE A 441 -12.52 3.63 23.03
CA ILE A 441 -12.58 3.28 21.62
C ILE A 441 -12.94 1.80 21.43
N MET A 442 -12.28 0.88 22.15
CA MET A 442 -12.57 -0.56 22.06
C MET A 442 -14.01 -0.88 22.44
N GLU A 443 -14.56 -0.25 23.48
CA GLU A 443 -15.94 -0.47 23.90
C GLU A 443 -16.93 0.09 22.87
N ALA A 444 -16.72 1.32 22.38
CA ALA A 444 -17.56 1.90 21.33
C ALA A 444 -17.53 1.06 20.04
N VAL A 445 -16.36 0.54 19.66
CA VAL A 445 -16.21 -0.37 18.52
C VAL A 445 -16.98 -1.65 18.76
N TYR A 446 -16.95 -2.22 19.96
CA TYR A 446 -17.76 -3.38 20.29
C TYR A 446 -19.25 -3.09 20.15
N GLN A 447 -19.75 -1.98 20.69
CA GLN A 447 -21.16 -1.61 20.57
C GLN A 447 -21.57 -1.40 19.11
N ALA A 448 -20.70 -0.79 18.30
CA ALA A 448 -20.99 -0.47 16.90
C ALA A 448 -20.89 -1.67 15.94
N THR A 449 -20.07 -2.67 16.27
CA THR A 449 -19.76 -3.79 15.36
C THR A 449 -20.23 -5.14 15.87
N GLY A 450 -20.42 -5.29 17.18
CA GLY A 450 -20.65 -6.56 17.86
C GLY A 450 -19.43 -7.49 17.88
N TYR A 451 -18.21 -6.95 17.75
CA TYR A 451 -16.95 -7.69 17.80
C TYR A 451 -15.96 -7.03 18.76
N ARG A 452 -15.33 -7.83 19.65
CA ARG A 452 -14.28 -7.35 20.56
C ARG A 452 -12.96 -7.30 19.81
N LEU A 453 -12.36 -6.13 19.71
CA LEU A 453 -11.06 -5.91 19.05
C LEU A 453 -10.09 -5.28 20.05
N GLU A 454 -8.86 -5.78 20.07
CA GLU A 454 -7.77 -5.20 20.88
C GLU A 454 -7.11 -4.06 20.11
N LEU A 455 -6.93 -2.92 20.77
CA LEU A 455 -6.24 -1.76 20.20
C LEU A 455 -4.85 -1.65 20.82
N GLU A 456 -3.82 -1.75 20.00
CA GLU A 456 -2.43 -1.46 20.37
C GLU A 456 -2.18 0.04 20.17
N GLU A 457 -1.44 0.67 21.09
CA GLU A 457 -1.01 2.06 20.97
C GLU A 457 0.52 2.19 21.07
N ALA A 458 1.08 3.11 20.29
CA ALA A 458 2.48 3.46 20.34
C ALA A 458 2.70 4.93 19.99
N ARG A 459 3.71 5.56 20.62
CA ARG A 459 4.14 6.90 20.19
C ARG A 459 5.08 6.75 18.99
N ILE A 460 4.80 7.47 17.91
CA ILE A 460 5.58 7.39 16.67
C ILE A 460 6.96 8.01 16.89
N GLN A 461 7.99 7.18 16.75
CA GLN A 461 9.40 7.58 16.79
C GLN A 461 10.10 7.19 15.50
N VAL A 462 11.14 7.95 15.14
CA VAL A 462 11.97 7.66 13.98
C VAL A 462 13.08 6.73 14.42
N ASP A 463 13.08 5.51 13.93
CA ASP A 463 14.13 4.54 14.20
C ASP A 463 14.66 3.94 12.88
N PRO A 464 15.64 4.60 12.24
CA PRO A 464 16.25 4.10 11.01
C PRO A 464 16.94 2.75 11.23
N GLU A 465 17.60 2.56 12.38
CA GLU A 465 18.36 1.36 12.69
C GLU A 465 17.45 0.14 12.84
N GLU A 466 16.34 0.26 13.59
CA GLU A 466 15.33 -0.79 13.70
C GLU A 466 14.76 -1.14 12.32
N GLN A 467 14.52 -0.14 11.47
CA GLN A 467 14.01 -0.39 10.12
C GLN A 467 15.01 -1.13 9.24
N PHE A 468 16.30 -0.78 9.27
CA PHE A 468 17.31 -1.46 8.45
C PHE A 468 17.77 -2.78 9.05
N LEU A 469 17.68 -2.96 10.36
CA LEU A 469 17.82 -4.26 11.01
C LEU A 469 16.72 -5.23 10.55
N LYS A 470 15.47 -4.76 10.42
CA LYS A 470 14.39 -5.55 9.80
C LYS A 470 14.72 -5.95 8.36
N TYR A 471 15.33 -5.05 7.58
CA TYR A 471 15.79 -5.36 6.22
C TYR A 471 16.92 -6.39 6.21
N ARG A 472 17.95 -6.24 7.06
CA ARG A 472 19.05 -7.20 7.23
C ARG A 472 18.53 -8.61 7.53
N ILE A 473 17.63 -8.71 8.51
CA ILE A 473 17.01 -9.99 8.88
C ILE A 473 16.28 -10.58 7.67
N GLN A 474 15.68 -9.76 6.80
CA GLN A 474 15.04 -10.25 5.60
C GLN A 474 16.08 -10.74 4.56
N SER A 475 17.12 -9.96 4.26
CA SER A 475 18.15 -10.28 3.25
C SER A 475 19.05 -11.45 3.63
N GLU A 476 19.55 -11.53 4.87
CA GLU A 476 20.39 -12.66 5.33
C GLU A 476 19.62 -13.99 5.23
N ASN A 477 18.31 -13.95 5.45
CA ASN A 477 17.49 -15.15 5.42
C ASN A 477 17.02 -15.51 4.00
N ASP A 478 16.82 -14.55 3.10
CA ASP A 478 16.66 -14.82 1.66
C ASP A 478 17.91 -15.50 1.09
N ARG A 479 19.10 -15.09 1.55
CA ARG A 479 20.36 -15.78 1.21
C ARG A 479 20.41 -17.20 1.78
N LYS A 480 20.01 -17.41 3.04
CA LYS A 480 19.94 -18.76 3.66
C LYS A 480 18.95 -19.70 2.96
N ALA A 481 17.79 -19.18 2.56
CA ALA A 481 16.79 -19.94 1.80
C ALA A 481 17.34 -20.40 0.43
N ASN A 482 18.19 -19.59 -0.19
CA ASN A 482 18.86 -19.91 -1.46
C ASN A 482 20.08 -20.84 -1.28
N THR A 483 20.88 -20.72 -0.22
CA THR A 483 22.00 -21.65 0.05
C THR A 483 21.53 -23.05 0.44
N GLY A 484 20.33 -23.19 1.02
CA GLY A 484 19.70 -24.50 1.22
C GLY A 484 19.32 -25.24 -0.07
N ALA A 485 19.34 -24.55 -1.22
CA ALA A 485 19.11 -25.14 -2.54
C ALA A 485 20.41 -25.68 -3.21
N GLY A 486 21.58 -25.46 -2.60
CA GLY A 486 22.88 -25.79 -3.17
C GLY A 486 23.82 -26.44 -2.16
N SER A 487 23.50 -27.63 -1.65
CA SER A 487 24.50 -28.54 -1.08
C SER A 487 24.00 -29.98 -1.09
N ARG A 488 24.06 -30.60 -2.27
CA ARG A 488 24.29 -32.04 -2.44
C ARG A 488 24.98 -32.23 -3.78
N LEU A 489 26.27 -32.00 -3.81
CA LEU A 489 27.20 -32.62 -4.76
C LEU A 489 28.62 -32.46 -4.19
N SER A 490 28.96 -33.37 -3.29
CA SER A 490 30.31 -33.91 -3.18
C SER A 490 30.23 -35.23 -2.40
N LEU A 491 31.08 -36.18 -2.78
CA LEU A 491 31.21 -37.59 -2.36
C LEU A 491 30.29 -38.52 -3.20
N VAL A 492 30.78 -39.47 -4.02
CA VAL A 492 32.05 -40.21 -4.06
C VAL A 492 32.27 -40.72 -5.50
N SER A 493 33.55 -40.78 -5.90
CA SER A 493 34.19 -41.51 -7.03
C SER A 493 33.66 -41.29 -8.44
#